data_AF-A0A952UHJ9-F1
#
_entry.id   AF-A0A952UHJ9-F1
#
_cell.length_a   1.000
_cell.length_b   1.000
_cell.length_c   1.000
_cell.angle_alpha   90.00
_cell.angle_beta   90.00
_cell.angle_gamma   90.00
#
_symmetry.space_group_name_H-M   'P 1'
#
loop_
_entity.id
_entity.type
_entity.pdbx_description
1 polymer ?
#
loop_
_entity_poly.entity_id
_entity_poly.type
_entity_poly.pdbx_seq_one_letter_code
_entity_poly.pdbx_strand_id
1 'polypeptide(L)'
;MNRILTLAALAAVAVGANAQQTFQITVENLGPQPLSPAFFSASDSTFNIFDINGTSSAGIKAIAEGGNTTPMFSIATAAGSAVMSFGRLPGSPLTTGNSSTSTFTADMAHGYLSFATMLGHTNDGFLGESVSSAGIFLFQQDGTARSFSTVITGLRAWDAGTEQNTQNAADLGFLGGSGNPADSNNRIRIHDTIIPNVGDSWQQQEDWTLNSNLARVTVTPVPEPATFAVLGLGIAAAFRRRKK
;
A
#
# COMPACT_ATOMS: atom_id res chain seq x y z
N MET A 1 -27.30 -59.30 -0.40
CA MET A 1 -26.85 -58.07 0.29
C MET A 1 -26.05 -57.25 -0.70
N ASN A 2 -26.69 -56.31 -1.42
CA ASN A 2 -26.02 -55.47 -2.42
C ASN A 2 -25.49 -54.21 -1.75
N ARG A 3 -24.16 -54.08 -1.62
CA ARG A 3 -23.50 -52.82 -1.23
C ARG A 3 -23.14 -52.06 -2.49
N ILE A 4 -23.95 -51.06 -2.83
CA ILE A 4 -23.62 -50.05 -3.85
C ILE A 4 -22.65 -49.07 -3.21
N LEU A 5 -21.39 -49.09 -3.65
CA LEU A 5 -20.37 -48.09 -3.32
C LEU A 5 -20.54 -46.92 -4.30
N THR A 6 -21.18 -45.83 -3.85
CA THR A 6 -21.22 -44.58 -4.60
C THR A 6 -19.91 -43.81 -4.38
N LEU A 7 -19.02 -43.84 -5.37
CA LEU A 7 -17.88 -42.91 -5.44
C LEU A 7 -18.44 -41.51 -5.73
N ALA A 8 -18.34 -40.60 -4.77
CA ALA A 8 -18.55 -39.18 -5.02
C ALA A 8 -17.27 -38.63 -5.67
N ALA A 9 -17.32 -38.38 -6.99
CA ALA A 9 -16.28 -37.64 -7.67
C ALA A 9 -16.30 -36.18 -7.15
N LEU A 10 -15.25 -35.77 -6.43
CA LEU A 10 -14.98 -34.35 -6.23
C LEU A 10 -14.55 -33.79 -7.59
N ALA A 11 -15.41 -33.03 -8.25
CA ALA A 11 -15.00 -32.19 -9.35
C ALA A 11 -14.13 -31.07 -8.79
N ALA A 12 -12.81 -31.16 -9.01
CA ALA A 12 -11.93 -30.00 -8.87
C ALA A 12 -12.31 -29.04 -10.01
N VAL A 13 -13.02 -27.96 -9.66
CA VAL A 13 -13.21 -26.84 -10.60
C VAL A 13 -11.83 -26.21 -10.76
N ALA A 14 -11.22 -26.38 -11.94
CA ALA A 14 -10.06 -25.61 -12.32
C ALA A 14 -10.51 -24.14 -12.41
N VAL A 15 -10.19 -23.35 -11.38
CA VAL A 15 -10.35 -21.90 -11.43
C VAL A 15 -9.37 -21.43 -12.50
N GLY A 16 -9.89 -20.87 -13.60
CA GLY A 16 -9.07 -20.41 -14.70
C GLY A 16 -8.03 -19.39 -14.22
N ALA A 17 -6.82 -19.48 -14.77
CA ALA A 17 -5.88 -18.38 -14.73
C ALA A 17 -6.63 -17.12 -15.24
N ASN A 18 -6.59 -16.02 -14.46
CA ASN A 18 -7.36 -14.77 -14.61
C ASN A 18 -8.69 -14.65 -13.85
N ALA A 19 -8.94 -15.43 -12.79
CA ALA A 19 -9.99 -15.06 -11.85
C ALA A 19 -9.60 -13.80 -11.06
N GLN A 20 -10.46 -12.78 -11.07
CA GLN A 20 -10.36 -11.62 -10.21
C GLN A 20 -10.39 -12.07 -8.74
N GLN A 21 -9.45 -11.57 -7.93
CA GLN A 21 -9.33 -11.85 -6.51
C GLN A 21 -9.52 -10.56 -5.71
N THR A 22 -10.32 -10.63 -4.65
CA THR A 22 -10.41 -9.53 -3.67
C THR A 22 -9.31 -9.68 -2.62
N PHE A 23 -8.57 -8.61 -2.36
CA PHE A 23 -7.58 -8.51 -1.30
C PHE A 23 -8.01 -7.50 -0.25
N GLN A 24 -7.54 -7.68 0.98
CA GLN A 24 -7.58 -6.67 2.03
C GLN A 24 -6.15 -6.15 2.22
N ILE A 25 -5.96 -4.83 2.13
CA ILE A 25 -4.74 -4.14 2.53
C ILE A 25 -4.92 -3.56 3.93
N THR A 26 -3.91 -3.72 4.77
CA THR A 26 -3.81 -3.06 6.07
C THR A 26 -2.46 -2.35 6.14
N VAL A 27 -2.48 -1.06 6.45
CA VAL A 27 -1.27 -0.29 6.77
C VAL A 27 -1.32 0.06 8.25
N GLU A 28 -0.26 -0.31 8.97
CA GLU A 28 -0.03 0.03 10.37
C GLU A 28 1.12 1.04 10.45
N ASN A 29 0.96 2.09 11.25
CA ASN A 29 2.03 3.04 11.52
C ASN A 29 2.93 2.50 12.63
N LEU A 30 4.19 2.20 12.30
CA LEU A 30 5.21 1.77 13.25
C LEU A 30 6.17 2.91 13.62
N GLY A 31 6.12 4.01 12.88
CA GLY A 31 7.04 5.12 12.98
C GLY A 31 6.62 6.16 14.02
N PRO A 32 7.52 7.13 14.26
CA PRO A 32 7.32 8.17 15.26
C PRO A 32 6.26 9.22 14.87
N GLN A 33 6.09 9.45 13.58
CA GLN A 33 5.25 10.53 13.06
C GLN A 33 3.95 9.99 12.43
N PRO A 34 2.87 10.79 12.37
CA PRO A 34 1.63 10.38 11.71
C PRO A 34 1.85 10.13 10.21
N LEU A 35 1.13 9.15 9.68
CA LEU A 35 1.09 8.87 8.25
C LEU A 35 -0.21 9.41 7.64
N SER A 36 -0.16 10.07 6.49
CA SER A 36 -1.43 10.44 5.82
C SER A 36 -2.20 9.17 5.41
N PRO A 37 -3.52 9.25 5.16
CA PRO A 37 -4.22 8.10 4.62
C PRO A 37 -3.60 7.68 3.27
N ALA A 38 -3.14 6.43 3.19
CA ALA A 38 -2.33 5.95 2.07
C ALA A 38 -3.16 5.78 0.80
N PHE A 39 -2.65 6.28 -0.33
CA PHE A 39 -3.08 5.84 -1.66
C PHE A 39 -2.58 4.42 -1.91
N PHE A 40 -3.35 3.60 -2.62
CA PHE A 40 -2.90 2.30 -3.15
C PHE A 40 -3.52 2.02 -4.53
N SER A 41 -2.87 1.16 -5.32
CA SER A 41 -3.38 0.65 -6.60
C SER A 41 -2.94 -0.77 -6.90
N ALA A 42 -3.78 -1.53 -7.59
CA ALA A 42 -3.45 -2.77 -8.29
C ALA A 42 -3.41 -2.51 -9.79
N SER A 43 -2.24 -2.70 -10.40
CA SER A 43 -1.98 -2.37 -11.79
C SER A 43 -1.12 -3.40 -12.49
N ASP A 44 -1.05 -3.29 -13.82
CA ASP A 44 -0.03 -3.97 -14.60
C ASP A 44 1.36 -3.32 -14.39
N SER A 45 2.37 -3.82 -15.11
CA SER A 45 3.74 -3.31 -15.02
C SER A 45 3.98 -1.98 -15.75
N THR A 46 3.00 -1.47 -16.49
CA THR A 46 3.13 -0.24 -17.29
C THR A 46 2.69 1.00 -16.51
N PHE A 47 1.83 0.84 -15.51
CA PHE A 47 1.45 1.92 -14.60
C PHE A 47 2.40 2.00 -13.41
N ASN A 48 3.02 3.16 -13.24
CA ASN A 48 3.95 3.41 -12.15
C ASN A 48 3.63 4.76 -11.48
N ILE A 49 3.53 4.77 -10.14
CA ILE A 49 3.14 5.98 -9.39
C ILE A 49 4.30 6.95 -9.15
N PHE A 50 5.54 6.44 -9.13
CA PHE A 50 6.76 7.23 -9.02
C PHE A 50 8.00 6.45 -9.49
N ASP A 51 8.96 7.17 -10.05
CA ASP A 51 10.28 6.65 -10.45
C ASP A 51 11.37 7.16 -9.51
N ILE A 52 12.27 6.25 -9.09
CA ILE A 52 13.48 6.63 -8.36
C ILE A 52 14.35 7.47 -9.31
N ASN A 53 14.82 8.63 -8.85
CA ASN A 53 15.50 9.67 -9.65
C ASN A 53 14.63 10.35 -10.71
N GLY A 54 13.34 10.03 -10.79
CA GLY A 54 12.36 10.71 -11.65
C GLY A 54 11.85 12.00 -11.03
N THR A 55 11.23 12.85 -11.85
CA THR A 55 10.51 14.04 -11.37
C THR A 55 9.20 13.65 -10.71
N SER A 56 8.83 14.33 -9.62
CA SER A 56 7.54 14.09 -8.96
C SER A 56 6.37 14.39 -9.88
N SER A 57 5.40 13.45 -9.94
CA SER A 57 4.12 13.71 -10.58
C SER A 57 3.27 14.63 -9.71
N ALA A 58 2.25 15.28 -10.28
CA ALA A 58 1.29 16.05 -9.50
C ALA A 58 0.59 15.19 -8.42
N GLY A 59 0.47 13.88 -8.64
CA GLY A 59 -0.05 12.93 -7.67
C GLY A 59 0.87 12.73 -6.47
N ILE A 60 2.16 12.45 -6.72
CA ILE A 60 3.14 12.24 -5.64
C ILE A 60 3.37 13.52 -4.87
N LYS A 61 3.54 14.66 -5.57
CA LYS A 61 3.65 15.98 -4.95
C LYS A 61 2.52 16.23 -3.94
N ALA A 62 1.28 16.04 -4.37
CA ALA A 62 0.11 16.29 -3.50
C ALA A 62 0.02 15.33 -2.32
N ILE A 63 0.48 14.08 -2.47
CA ILE A 63 0.56 13.11 -1.37
C ILE A 63 1.68 13.51 -0.40
N ALA A 64 2.86 13.81 -0.92
CA ALA A 64 4.06 14.13 -0.15
C ALA A 64 3.95 15.44 0.65
N GLU A 65 3.33 16.48 0.09
CA GLU A 65 3.27 17.80 0.73
C GLU A 65 2.06 17.98 1.67
N GLY A 66 1.02 17.15 1.52
CA GLY A 66 -0.21 17.36 2.30
C GLY A 66 -1.13 16.14 2.44
N GLY A 67 -0.66 14.95 2.05
CA GLY A 67 -1.45 13.73 2.14
C GLY A 67 -2.68 13.68 1.21
N ASN A 68 -2.73 14.55 0.18
CA ASN A 68 -3.85 14.65 -0.73
C ASN A 68 -3.71 13.66 -1.90
N THR A 69 -4.49 12.58 -1.87
CA THR A 69 -4.49 11.55 -2.91
C THR A 69 -5.31 11.88 -4.15
N THR A 70 -6.11 12.96 -4.14
CA THR A 70 -7.05 13.26 -5.22
C THR A 70 -6.37 13.40 -6.58
N PRO A 71 -5.22 14.09 -6.72
CA PRO A 71 -4.53 14.15 -8.01
C PRO A 71 -4.02 12.78 -8.50
N MET A 72 -3.64 11.89 -7.58
CA MET A 72 -3.23 10.51 -7.93
C MET A 72 -4.42 9.67 -8.40
N PHE A 73 -5.63 9.87 -7.87
CA PHE A 73 -6.84 9.24 -8.39
C PHE A 73 -7.12 9.61 -9.84
N SER A 74 -6.91 10.88 -10.21
CA SER A 74 -7.05 11.31 -11.60
C SER A 74 -6.02 10.64 -12.51
N ILE A 75 -4.77 10.51 -12.06
CA ILE A 75 -3.70 9.81 -12.79
C ILE A 75 -4.05 8.33 -12.99
N ALA A 76 -4.48 7.64 -11.93
CA ALA A 76 -4.87 6.23 -11.99
C ALA A 76 -6.10 6.01 -12.88
N THR A 77 -7.07 6.92 -12.86
CA THR A 77 -8.24 6.88 -13.77
C THR A 77 -7.82 7.05 -15.22
N ALA A 78 -6.92 7.99 -15.51
CA ALA A 78 -6.43 8.27 -16.86
C ALA A 78 -5.58 7.11 -17.43
N ALA A 79 -4.98 6.29 -16.57
CA ALA A 79 -4.21 5.11 -16.97
C ALA A 79 -5.09 3.97 -17.55
N GLY A 80 -6.42 4.05 -17.39
CA GLY A 80 -7.37 3.16 -18.03
C GLY A 80 -7.12 1.69 -17.70
N SER A 81 -6.96 0.86 -18.74
CA SER A 81 -6.80 -0.59 -18.58
C SER A 81 -5.51 -1.02 -17.88
N ALA A 82 -4.55 -0.13 -17.66
CA ALA A 82 -3.35 -0.46 -16.90
C ALA A 82 -3.62 -0.59 -15.39
N VAL A 83 -4.73 -0.04 -14.89
CA VAL A 83 -5.09 -0.05 -13.46
C VAL A 83 -6.43 -0.74 -13.28
N MET A 84 -6.44 -1.87 -12.57
CA MET A 84 -7.68 -2.59 -12.27
C MET A 84 -8.44 -1.96 -11.11
N SER A 85 -7.73 -1.58 -10.05
CA SER A 85 -8.35 -0.91 -8.91
C SER A 85 -7.36 0.01 -8.21
N PHE A 86 -7.89 1.04 -7.57
CA PHE A 86 -7.12 1.96 -6.74
C PHE A 86 -8.03 2.57 -5.68
N GLY A 87 -7.42 3.13 -4.64
CA GLY A 87 -8.16 3.75 -3.56
C GLY A 87 -7.26 4.46 -2.57
N ARG A 88 -7.87 4.89 -1.47
CA ARG A 88 -7.16 5.43 -0.31
C ARG A 88 -7.68 4.72 0.93
N LEU A 89 -6.80 4.47 1.89
CA LEU A 89 -7.22 4.01 3.21
C LEU A 89 -8.17 5.04 3.86
N PRO A 90 -9.25 4.59 4.53
CA PRO A 90 -10.20 5.49 5.16
C PRO A 90 -9.60 6.13 6.42
N GLY A 91 -10.20 7.26 6.82
CA GLY A 91 -9.93 7.92 8.10
C GLY A 91 -9.01 9.13 8.01
N SER A 92 -8.67 9.63 9.19
CA SER A 92 -7.71 10.72 9.44
C SER A 92 -6.26 10.19 9.37
N PRO A 93 -5.23 11.07 9.42
CA PRO A 93 -3.85 10.62 9.55
C PRO A 93 -3.67 9.55 10.64
N LEU A 94 -2.92 8.51 10.30
CA LEU A 94 -2.71 7.34 11.12
C LEU A 94 -1.59 7.62 12.12
N THR A 95 -1.94 7.76 13.40
CA THR A 95 -0.95 7.94 14.48
C THR A 95 -0.21 6.64 14.79
N THR A 96 0.93 6.73 15.47
CA THR A 96 1.78 5.59 15.85
C THR A 96 0.98 4.49 16.56
N GLY A 97 1.21 3.24 16.15
CA GLY A 97 0.57 2.03 16.70
C GLY A 97 -0.84 1.75 16.16
N ASN A 98 -1.44 2.68 15.40
CA ASN A 98 -2.75 2.45 14.78
C ASN A 98 -2.60 1.85 13.38
N SER A 99 -3.68 1.20 12.92
CA SER A 99 -3.77 0.69 11.54
C SER A 99 -5.08 1.12 10.85
N SER A 100 -5.07 1.14 9.52
CA SER A 100 -6.25 1.34 8.67
C SER A 100 -6.27 0.29 7.56
N THR A 101 -7.47 -0.08 7.13
CA THR A 101 -7.67 -1.17 6.18
C THR A 101 -8.67 -0.80 5.09
N SER A 102 -8.48 -1.39 3.91
CA SER A 102 -9.43 -1.30 2.80
C SER A 102 -9.36 -2.58 1.96
N THR A 103 -10.39 -2.81 1.16
CA THR A 103 -10.41 -3.90 0.18
C THR A 103 -10.22 -3.37 -1.23
N PHE A 104 -9.61 -4.19 -2.08
CA PHE A 104 -9.37 -3.89 -3.48
C PHE A 104 -9.31 -5.18 -4.29
N THR A 105 -9.36 -5.08 -5.61
CA THR A 105 -9.38 -6.25 -6.49
C THR A 105 -8.21 -6.23 -7.43
N ALA A 106 -7.63 -7.41 -7.66
CA ALA A 106 -6.55 -7.61 -8.60
C ALA A 106 -6.75 -8.93 -9.34
N ASP A 107 -6.10 -9.07 -10.49
CA ASP A 107 -5.89 -10.34 -11.17
C ASP A 107 -4.39 -10.47 -11.50
N MET A 108 -4.02 -11.58 -12.13
CA MET A 108 -2.62 -11.83 -12.50
C MET A 108 -2.02 -10.78 -13.45
N ALA A 109 -2.83 -10.16 -14.30
CA ALA A 109 -2.36 -9.11 -15.21
C ALA A 109 -2.14 -7.78 -14.47
N HIS A 110 -2.90 -7.54 -13.39
CA HIS A 110 -2.84 -6.34 -12.56
C HIS A 110 -2.29 -6.62 -11.16
N GLY A 111 -1.29 -7.51 -11.08
CA GLY A 111 -0.77 -8.03 -9.83
C GLY A 111 0.21 -7.11 -9.08
N TYR A 112 0.57 -5.95 -9.64
CA TYR A 112 1.47 -5.01 -8.96
C TYR A 112 0.70 -4.10 -8.02
N LEU A 113 0.94 -4.28 -6.72
CA LEU A 113 0.52 -3.34 -5.69
C LEU A 113 1.54 -2.20 -5.58
N SER A 114 1.05 -0.97 -5.73
CA SER A 114 1.78 0.25 -5.40
C SER A 114 1.04 1.02 -4.31
N PHE A 115 1.76 1.77 -3.47
CA PHE A 115 1.16 2.64 -2.46
C PHE A 115 2.06 3.84 -2.14
N ALA A 116 1.44 4.91 -1.63
CA ALA A 116 2.15 6.08 -1.12
C ALA A 116 1.39 6.73 0.05
N THR A 117 2.10 7.16 1.08
CA THR A 117 1.58 7.89 2.25
C THR A 117 2.58 8.93 2.74
N MET A 118 2.11 10.12 3.09
CA MET A 118 2.95 11.20 3.60
C MET A 118 3.57 10.82 4.95
N LEU A 119 4.83 11.20 5.16
CA LEU A 119 5.43 11.34 6.48
C LEU A 119 5.02 12.70 7.03
N GLY A 120 4.07 12.74 7.97
CA GLY A 120 3.34 13.97 8.33
C GLY A 120 4.16 15.07 9.01
N HIS A 121 5.36 14.77 9.49
CA HIS A 121 6.30 15.75 10.08
C HIS A 121 7.46 16.09 9.14
N THR A 122 7.25 15.96 7.83
CA THR A 122 8.20 16.38 6.78
C THR A 122 7.54 17.41 5.86
N ASN A 123 8.34 18.11 5.05
CA ASN A 123 7.84 19.03 4.02
C ASN A 123 7.28 18.27 2.81
N ASP A 124 8.03 17.31 2.26
CA ASP A 124 7.62 16.52 1.10
C ASP A 124 8.09 15.04 1.16
N GLY A 125 8.21 14.50 2.37
CA GLY A 125 8.57 13.12 2.61
C GLY A 125 7.37 12.17 2.53
N PHE A 126 7.57 10.99 1.95
CA PHE A 126 6.54 9.94 1.87
C PHE A 126 7.13 8.53 2.01
N LEU A 127 6.35 7.60 2.53
CA LEU A 127 6.61 6.17 2.39
C LEU A 127 5.94 5.66 1.13
N GLY A 128 6.60 4.79 0.38
CA GLY A 128 5.95 4.18 -0.77
C GLY A 128 6.70 3.01 -1.39
N GLU A 129 5.93 2.21 -2.12
CA GLU A 129 6.44 1.22 -3.06
C GLU A 129 5.71 1.41 -4.40
N SER A 130 6.45 1.27 -5.48
CA SER A 130 5.99 1.36 -6.86
C SER A 130 6.59 0.23 -7.68
N VAL A 131 6.17 0.09 -8.95
CA VAL A 131 6.77 -0.88 -9.87
C VAL A 131 8.29 -0.67 -9.97
N SER A 132 8.74 0.58 -10.00
CA SER A 132 10.16 0.95 -10.12
C SER A 132 10.97 0.79 -8.83
N SER A 133 10.34 0.65 -7.65
CA SER A 133 11.05 0.48 -6.38
C SER A 133 11.22 -0.98 -5.93
N ALA A 134 11.04 -1.94 -6.84
CA ALA A 134 10.99 -3.41 -6.68
C ALA A 134 9.59 -4.01 -6.77
N GLY A 135 8.53 -3.19 -6.63
CA GLY A 135 7.14 -3.62 -6.72
C GLY A 135 6.72 -4.62 -5.63
N ILE A 136 5.41 -4.72 -5.39
CA ILE A 136 4.84 -5.78 -4.55
C ILE A 136 3.90 -6.60 -5.41
N PHE A 137 4.30 -7.82 -5.79
CA PHE A 137 3.45 -8.70 -6.59
C PHE A 137 2.51 -9.53 -5.70
N LEU A 138 1.22 -9.47 -6.01
CA LEU A 138 0.10 -10.00 -5.21
C LEU A 138 -0.17 -11.50 -5.38
N PHE A 139 0.47 -12.13 -6.37
CA PHE A 139 0.24 -13.53 -6.70
C PHE A 139 1.55 -14.32 -6.67
N GLN A 140 1.44 -15.62 -6.45
CA GLN A 140 2.55 -16.54 -6.61
C GLN A 140 2.74 -16.90 -8.10
N GLN A 141 3.85 -17.58 -8.41
CA GLN A 141 4.17 -17.98 -9.78
C GLN A 141 3.13 -18.94 -10.40
N ASP A 142 2.42 -19.72 -9.57
CA ASP A 142 1.34 -20.61 -9.99
C ASP A 142 -0.02 -19.91 -10.17
N GLY A 143 -0.07 -18.59 -9.97
CA GLY A 143 -1.28 -17.78 -10.08
C GLY A 143 -2.15 -17.73 -8.82
N THR A 144 -1.73 -18.39 -7.73
CA THR A 144 -2.46 -18.32 -6.45
C THR A 144 -2.25 -16.98 -5.76
N ALA A 145 -3.31 -16.47 -5.12
CA ALA A 145 -3.26 -15.22 -4.37
C ALA A 145 -2.31 -15.34 -3.16
N ARG A 146 -1.40 -14.37 -3.00
CA ARG A 146 -0.38 -14.37 -1.96
C ARG A 146 -0.87 -13.60 -0.73
N SER A 147 -0.65 -14.16 0.45
CA SER A 147 -0.72 -13.44 1.73
C SER A 147 0.70 -13.03 2.15
N PHE A 148 0.88 -11.80 2.60
CA PHE A 148 2.17 -11.34 3.14
C PHE A 148 2.01 -10.21 4.15
N SER A 149 3.03 -10.04 4.98
CA SER A 149 3.21 -8.88 5.85
C SER A 149 4.64 -8.41 5.69
N THR A 150 4.82 -7.16 5.27
CA THR A 150 6.14 -6.55 5.06
C THR A 150 6.30 -5.32 5.94
N VAL A 151 7.51 -5.15 6.48
CA VAL A 151 7.88 -3.95 7.22
C VAL A 151 8.55 -2.99 6.24
N ILE A 152 8.04 -1.76 6.20
CA ILE A 152 8.57 -0.66 5.41
C ILE A 152 9.51 0.13 6.32
N THR A 153 10.80 0.15 5.98
CA THR A 153 11.81 0.89 6.74
C THR A 153 12.07 2.26 6.12
N GLY A 154 12.91 3.09 6.76
CA GLY A 154 13.37 4.36 6.21
C GLY A 154 14.11 4.25 4.87
N LEU A 155 14.56 3.07 4.44
CA LEU A 155 15.06 2.84 3.07
C LEU A 155 13.98 3.02 1.99
N ARG A 156 12.71 3.05 2.39
CA ARG A 156 11.54 3.32 1.55
C ARG A 156 10.83 4.62 1.93
N ALA A 157 11.51 5.46 2.72
CA ALA A 157 11.14 6.86 2.87
C ALA A 157 11.80 7.65 1.74
N TRP A 158 10.96 8.31 0.97
CA TRP A 158 11.32 9.05 -0.21
C TRP A 158 11.08 10.54 0.05
N ASP A 159 11.98 11.35 -0.47
CA ASP A 159 11.83 12.79 -0.65
C ASP A 159 11.29 13.00 -2.07
N ALA A 160 10.19 13.75 -2.19
CA ALA A 160 9.54 13.96 -3.49
C ALA A 160 10.36 14.85 -4.43
N GLY A 161 11.30 15.62 -3.89
CA GLY A 161 12.15 16.56 -4.58
C GLY A 161 11.37 17.78 -5.06
N THR A 162 10.26 18.13 -4.42
CA THR A 162 9.47 19.31 -4.78
C THR A 162 9.71 20.48 -3.84
N GLU A 163 10.05 20.19 -2.58
CA GLU A 163 10.36 21.18 -1.56
C GLU A 163 11.72 20.90 -0.92
N GLN A 164 12.46 21.96 -0.59
CA GLN A 164 13.76 21.85 0.03
C GLN A 164 13.59 21.44 1.50
N ASN A 165 14.32 20.41 1.93
CA ASN A 165 14.40 19.98 3.34
C ASN A 165 15.20 20.97 4.20
N THR A 166 14.66 22.17 4.41
CA THR A 166 15.32 23.21 5.20
C THR A 166 15.29 22.90 6.69
N GLN A 167 14.34 22.06 7.13
CA GLN A 167 13.99 21.84 8.54
C GLN A 167 13.70 23.16 9.29
N ASN A 168 13.28 24.21 8.59
CA ASN A 168 12.78 25.41 9.24
C ASN A 168 11.31 25.20 9.60
N ALA A 169 10.89 25.62 10.79
CA ALA A 169 9.50 25.57 11.23
C ALA A 169 8.57 26.34 10.27
N ALA A 170 9.09 27.41 9.66
CA ALA A 170 8.36 28.19 8.65
C ALA A 170 8.02 27.38 7.38
N ASP A 171 8.77 26.33 7.09
CA ASP A 171 8.62 25.49 5.88
C ASP A 171 7.94 24.14 6.19
N LEU A 172 7.46 23.94 7.43
CA LEU A 172 6.87 22.68 7.88
C LEU A 172 5.42 22.88 8.32
N GLY A 173 4.49 22.30 7.57
CA GLY A 173 3.05 22.47 7.80
C GLY A 173 2.59 22.03 9.21
N PHE A 174 3.19 20.98 9.77
CA PHE A 174 2.84 20.50 11.12
C PHE A 174 3.23 21.47 12.25
N LEU A 175 4.15 22.41 11.97
CA LEU A 175 4.54 23.50 12.87
C LEU A 175 3.82 24.82 12.56
N GLY A 176 2.83 24.79 11.66
CA GLY A 176 2.11 25.99 11.20
C GLY A 176 2.85 26.78 10.13
N GLY A 177 3.93 26.24 9.59
CA GLY A 177 4.65 26.78 8.44
C GLY A 177 3.80 26.79 7.17
N SER A 178 4.17 27.66 6.24
CA SER A 178 3.55 27.77 4.90
C SER A 178 4.59 28.09 3.81
N GLY A 179 5.86 28.04 4.16
CA GLY A 179 6.97 28.15 3.24
C GLY A 179 7.14 26.83 2.49
N ASN A 180 7.30 26.95 1.17
CA ASN A 180 7.48 25.81 0.27
C ASN A 180 8.67 26.11 -0.64
N PRO A 181 9.89 26.28 -0.10
CA PRO A 181 11.08 26.58 -0.89
C PRO A 181 11.30 25.45 -1.90
N ALA A 182 11.38 25.77 -3.19
CA ALA A 182 11.50 24.73 -4.22
C ALA A 182 12.84 24.00 -4.14
N ASP A 183 12.81 22.66 -4.25
CA ASP A 183 14.03 21.87 -4.35
C ASP A 183 14.66 21.98 -5.76
N SER A 184 15.91 22.45 -5.79
CA SER A 184 16.71 22.54 -7.02
C SER A 184 17.05 21.19 -7.67
N ASN A 185 17.02 20.08 -6.92
CA ASN A 185 17.32 18.74 -7.43
C ASN A 185 16.15 18.18 -8.27
N ASN A 186 14.90 18.56 -7.93
CA ASN A 186 13.68 18.20 -8.67
C ASN A 186 13.54 16.70 -8.98
N ARG A 187 13.98 15.84 -8.05
CA ARG A 187 14.06 14.39 -8.24
C ARG A 187 13.74 13.63 -6.96
N ILE A 188 12.94 12.57 -7.14
CA ILE A 188 12.62 11.62 -6.09
C ILE A 188 13.87 10.85 -5.70
N ARG A 189 14.16 10.81 -4.41
CA ARG A 189 15.34 10.17 -3.83
C ARG A 189 15.02 9.60 -2.45
N ILE A 190 15.93 8.82 -1.88
CA ILE A 190 15.82 8.42 -0.48
C ILE A 190 15.86 9.69 0.38
N HIS A 191 14.94 9.81 1.33
CA HIS A 191 14.87 10.96 2.23
C HIS A 191 16.05 10.92 3.22
N ASP A 192 16.70 12.07 3.41
CA ASP A 192 17.90 12.20 4.26
C ASP A 192 17.60 12.18 5.77
N THR A 193 16.41 11.70 6.16
CA THR A 193 15.90 11.71 7.54
C THR A 193 15.96 13.11 8.20
N ILE A 194 16.01 13.17 9.53
CA ILE A 194 16.22 14.42 10.27
C ILE A 194 17.72 14.65 10.44
N ILE A 195 18.23 15.76 9.91
CA ILE A 195 19.63 16.13 9.98
C ILE A 195 19.88 17.03 11.21
N PRO A 196 20.73 16.61 12.17
CA PRO A 196 21.03 17.43 13.33
C PRO A 196 21.67 18.77 12.96
N ASN A 197 21.25 19.85 13.64
CA ASN A 197 21.71 21.22 13.44
C ASN A 197 21.36 21.87 12.08
N VAL A 198 20.42 21.29 11.33
CA VAL A 198 19.85 21.91 10.12
C VAL A 198 18.49 22.53 10.46
N GLY A 199 18.29 23.77 10.02
CA GLY A 199 17.10 24.56 10.33
C GLY A 199 16.91 24.85 11.81
N ASP A 200 15.76 25.42 12.18
CA ASP A 200 15.40 25.78 13.56
C ASP A 200 14.46 24.76 14.24
N SER A 201 13.99 23.75 13.51
CA SER A 201 12.99 22.79 14.02
C SER A 201 13.51 21.37 14.25
N TRP A 202 14.80 21.09 14.01
CA TRP A 202 15.34 19.72 14.09
C TRP A 202 15.15 19.06 15.47
N GLN A 203 15.10 19.84 16.55
CA GLN A 203 14.84 19.33 17.91
C GLN A 203 13.37 19.02 18.19
N GLN A 204 12.46 19.54 17.34
CA GLN A 204 11.02 19.35 17.45
C GLN A 204 10.53 18.18 16.59
N GLN A 205 11.38 17.67 15.69
CA GLN A 205 11.10 16.53 14.83
C GLN A 205 11.54 15.24 15.52
N GLU A 206 10.70 14.23 15.42
CA GLU A 206 11.02 12.92 15.98
C GLU A 206 12.04 12.21 15.11
N ASP A 207 13.09 11.67 15.73
CA ASP A 207 14.20 11.04 15.02
C ASP A 207 13.81 9.66 14.45
N TRP A 208 14.21 9.41 13.21
CA TRP A 208 14.10 8.12 12.55
C TRP A 208 15.24 7.96 11.55
N THR A 209 15.62 6.72 11.30
CA THR A 209 16.77 6.37 10.45
C THR A 209 16.31 5.54 9.26
N LEU A 210 17.22 5.30 8.31
CA LEU A 210 16.99 4.37 7.20
C LEU A 210 16.63 2.94 7.68
N ASN A 211 17.02 2.57 8.90
CA ASN A 211 16.73 1.26 9.50
C ASN A 211 15.49 1.27 10.41
N SER A 212 14.90 2.43 10.68
CA SER A 212 13.69 2.52 11.49
C SER A 212 12.53 1.84 10.77
N ASN A 213 11.74 1.05 11.50
CA ASN A 213 10.47 0.51 10.99
C ASN A 213 9.45 1.64 11.02
N LEU A 214 8.93 2.03 9.85
CA LEU A 214 8.03 3.19 9.73
C LEU A 214 6.59 2.77 9.46
N ALA A 215 6.38 1.67 8.72
CA ALA A 215 5.07 1.09 8.54
C ALA A 215 5.12 -0.43 8.42
N ARG A 216 3.97 -1.08 8.61
CA ARG A 216 3.75 -2.47 8.20
C ARG A 216 2.62 -2.49 7.19
N VAL A 217 2.88 -3.09 6.03
CA VAL A 217 1.87 -3.36 5.01
C VAL A 217 1.56 -4.85 5.04
N THR A 218 0.31 -5.17 5.36
CA THR A 218 -0.20 -6.54 5.35
C THR A 218 -1.26 -6.67 4.29
N VAL A 219 -1.16 -7.70 3.45
CA VAL A 219 -2.13 -7.98 2.40
C VAL A 219 -2.56 -9.42 2.50
N THR A 220 -3.87 -9.64 2.55
CA THR A 220 -4.48 -10.96 2.63
C THR A 220 -5.55 -11.13 1.55
N PRO A 221 -5.60 -12.27 0.84
CA PRO A 221 -6.73 -12.61 0.00
C PRO A 221 -8.00 -12.72 0.85
N VAL A 222 -9.09 -12.10 0.43
CA VAL A 222 -10.40 -12.25 1.04
C VAL A 222 -11.05 -13.51 0.44
N PRO A 223 -11.46 -14.50 1.26
CA PRO A 223 -12.09 -15.71 0.72
C PRO A 223 -13.41 -15.40 0.01
N GLU A 224 -13.61 -15.97 -1.17
CA GLU A 224 -14.88 -15.85 -1.90
C GLU A 224 -16.06 -16.39 -1.07
N PRO A 225 -17.24 -15.74 -1.11
CA PRO A 225 -18.44 -16.22 -0.39
C PRO A 225 -18.80 -17.69 -0.68
N ALA A 226 -18.55 -18.15 -1.91
CA ALA A 226 -18.79 -19.54 -2.32
C ALA A 226 -17.88 -20.55 -1.59
N THR A 227 -16.68 -20.16 -1.20
CA THR A 227 -15.76 -20.99 -0.40
C THR A 227 -16.37 -21.34 0.95
N PHE A 228 -17.04 -20.37 1.59
CA PHE A 228 -17.78 -20.61 2.84
C PHE A 228 -18.99 -21.53 2.64
N ALA A 229 -19.69 -21.43 1.50
CA ALA A 229 -20.83 -22.30 1.20
C ALA A 229 -20.42 -23.77 1.02
N VAL A 230 -19.31 -24.03 0.33
CA VAL A 230 -18.78 -25.40 0.14
C VAL A 230 -18.29 -26.00 1.47
N LEU A 231 -17.59 -25.22 2.29
CA LEU A 231 -17.20 -25.63 3.65
C LEU A 231 -18.42 -25.93 4.53
N GLY A 232 -19.45 -25.07 4.49
CA GLY A 232 -20.69 -25.28 5.22
C GLY A 232 -21.43 -26.56 4.82
N LEU A 233 -21.50 -26.86 3.51
CA LEU A 233 -22.09 -28.09 2.99
C LEU A 233 -21.30 -29.34 3.40
N GLY A 234 -19.96 -29.28 3.39
CA GLY A 234 -19.09 -30.37 3.83
C GLY A 234 -19.27 -30.72 5.31
N ILE A 235 -19.36 -29.69 6.17
CA ILE A 235 -19.63 -29.85 7.60
C ILE A 235 -21.02 -30.46 7.84
N ALA A 236 -22.06 -29.95 7.16
CA ALA A 236 -23.41 -30.48 7.28
C ALA A 236 -23.50 -31.96 6.84
N ALA A 237 -22.81 -32.35 5.77
CA ALA A 237 -22.74 -33.74 5.31
C ALA A 237 -22.02 -34.66 6.31
N ALA A 238 -20.95 -34.18 6.95
CA ALA A 238 -20.22 -34.92 7.98
C ALA A 238 -21.07 -35.15 9.25
N PHE A 239 -21.84 -34.14 9.68
CA PHE A 239 -22.78 -34.28 10.80
C PHE A 239 -23.95 -35.22 10.47
N ARG A 240 -24.43 -35.23 9.21
CA ARG A 240 -25.50 -36.14 8.77
C ARG A 240 -25.06 -37.61 8.71
N ARG A 241 -23.76 -37.87 8.48
CA ARG A 241 -23.18 -39.23 8.52
C ARG A 241 -22.94 -39.76 9.93
N ARG A 242 -22.72 -38.90 10.94
CA ARG A 242 -22.51 -39.31 12.35
C ARG A 242 -23.80 -39.67 13.11
N LYS A 243 -24.98 -39.34 12.57
CA LYS A 243 -26.29 -39.63 13.16
C LYS A 243 -26.95 -40.92 12.62
N LYS A 244 -26.21 -41.75 11.88
CA LYS A 244 -26.60 -43.10 11.47
C LYS A 244 -25.61 -44.09 12.04
#